data_AF-A0A4Y2VPW9-F1
#
_entry.id   AF-A0A4Y2VPW9-F1
#
_cell.length_a   1.000
_cell.length_b   1.000
_cell.length_c   1.000
_cell.angle_alpha   90.00
_cell.angle_beta   90.00
_cell.angle_gamma   90.00
#
_symmetry.space_group_name_H-M   'P 1'
#
loop_
_entity.id
_entity.type
_entity.pdbx_description
1 polymer ?
#
loop_
_entity_poly.entity_id
_entity_poly.type
_entity_poly.pdbx_seq_one_letter_code
_entity_poly.pdbx_strand_id
1 'polypeptide(L)'
;MRDGQCCKSFPKQFKDDTEENVNGYPIYCRRATEPVQVGKYSIDNRWVVPYNPWLLKKFNAHINVEVCASVKSVKYLYKYVYKGHDAASVKIQKEGTLDHDEILSFVEGRYVSAPEAMWRLNEFNLSHKSHTVVRLAVHLPQQQPIVYQDGQEAQAIERAALRKTTLTSWFELNKNDPSAHNISYSDIPQYYMFDKSPVAETPRRCVTIEKYSATGDKSTTNWKKRQRGGQNIIGRLPVVSILDTERYYLRMLLLCKSGAISFDDILTVNGLRCITFQQACQEYGLLRGDQQWHDALNDAAQFQSPRQLRMLFAMICSFGEVEDVPDLWVQHQVSLCASQF
;
A
#
# COMPACT_ATOMS: atom_id res chain seq x y z
N MET A 1 28.88 20.29 -15.85
CA MET A 1 29.17 21.61 -15.26
C MET A 1 28.21 22.61 -15.87
N ARG A 2 27.62 23.51 -15.09
CA ARG A 2 26.95 24.73 -15.59
C ARG A 2 27.65 25.89 -14.93
N ASP A 3 28.07 26.88 -15.71
CA ASP A 3 28.74 28.09 -15.21
C ASP A 3 29.96 27.80 -14.32
N GLY A 4 30.78 26.82 -14.71
CA GLY A 4 31.97 26.43 -13.94
C GLY A 4 31.68 25.69 -12.63
N GLN A 5 30.41 25.43 -12.30
CA GLN A 5 30.01 24.68 -11.12
C GLN A 5 29.42 23.33 -11.47
N CYS A 6 29.63 22.34 -10.59
CA CYS A 6 29.02 21.04 -10.76
C CYS A 6 27.52 21.13 -10.48
N CYS A 7 26.68 20.73 -11.44
CA CYS A 7 25.21 20.74 -11.30
C CYS A 7 24.69 19.77 -10.22
N LYS A 8 25.58 18.92 -9.68
CA LYS A 8 25.31 18.01 -8.56
C LYS A 8 25.93 18.49 -7.25
N SER A 9 26.47 19.71 -7.25
CA SER A 9 27.07 20.40 -6.09
C SER A 9 28.24 19.61 -5.49
N PHE A 10 29.12 19.09 -6.34
CA PHE A 10 30.44 18.60 -5.94
C PHE A 10 31.47 19.73 -6.06
N PRO A 11 32.48 19.81 -5.16
CA PRO A 11 32.72 18.89 -4.04
C PRO A 11 31.72 19.06 -2.90
N LYS A 12 31.37 17.96 -2.23
CA LYS A 12 30.53 17.97 -1.02
C LYS A 12 31.36 18.36 0.22
N GLN A 13 30.71 18.71 1.32
CA GLN A 13 31.42 18.96 2.58
C GLN A 13 31.84 17.64 3.24
N PHE A 14 32.92 17.68 4.02
CA PHE A 14 33.26 16.57 4.92
C PHE A 14 32.22 16.47 6.04
N LYS A 15 31.98 15.24 6.49
CA LYS A 15 31.02 14.92 7.55
C LYS A 15 31.50 13.67 8.27
N ASP A 16 31.51 13.72 9.59
CA ASP A 16 31.97 12.58 10.40
C ASP A 16 30.96 11.44 10.42
N ASP A 17 29.66 11.77 10.39
CA ASP A 17 28.56 10.82 10.39
C ASP A 17 27.58 11.06 9.25
N THR A 18 26.87 9.99 8.86
CA THR A 18 25.78 10.07 7.88
C THR A 18 24.52 10.59 8.57
N GLU A 19 23.93 11.66 8.03
CA GLU A 19 22.72 12.28 8.54
C GLU A 19 21.54 12.05 7.60
N GLU A 20 20.41 11.65 8.18
CA GLU A 20 19.15 11.54 7.45
C GLU A 20 18.56 12.92 7.19
N ASN A 21 18.16 13.17 5.95
CA ASN A 21 17.50 14.40 5.58
C ASN A 21 16.02 14.13 5.27
N VAL A 22 15.11 14.64 6.11
CA VAL A 22 13.65 14.46 6.00
C VAL A 22 13.07 15.01 4.68
N ASN A 23 13.79 15.93 4.03
CA ASN A 23 13.35 16.64 2.83
C ASN A 23 14.24 16.39 1.60
N GLY A 24 15.20 15.46 1.64
CA GLY A 24 16.13 15.27 0.54
C GLY A 24 16.95 13.98 0.59
N TYR A 25 18.06 13.99 -0.15
CA TYR A 25 19.05 12.91 -0.11
C TYR A 25 19.79 12.90 1.24
N PRO A 26 20.20 11.72 1.76
CA PRO A 26 21.05 11.65 2.94
C PRO A 26 22.33 12.45 2.76
N ILE A 27 22.81 13.05 3.85
CA ILE A 27 24.13 13.67 3.88
C ILE A 27 25.10 12.61 4.36
N TYR A 28 25.81 11.96 3.44
CA TYR A 28 26.72 10.87 3.79
C TYR A 28 27.95 11.34 4.54
N CYS A 29 28.39 10.50 5.48
CA CYS A 29 29.74 10.55 6.05
C CYS A 29 30.77 10.63 4.93
N ARG A 30 31.64 11.64 5.02
CA ARG A 30 32.76 11.90 4.12
C ARG A 30 33.94 12.27 4.99
N ARG A 31 34.79 11.28 5.28
CA ARG A 31 35.99 11.48 6.09
C ARG A 31 37.06 12.19 5.29
N ALA A 32 37.78 13.09 5.95
CA ALA A 32 38.98 13.68 5.38
C ALA A 32 40.04 12.59 5.22
N THR A 33 40.48 12.39 3.99
CA THR A 33 41.60 11.50 3.64
C THR A 33 42.57 12.28 2.78
N GLU A 34 43.81 11.78 2.67
CA GLU A 34 44.77 12.37 1.76
C GLU A 34 44.22 12.36 0.32
N PRO A 35 44.31 13.48 -0.41
CA PRO A 35 43.82 13.57 -1.76
C PRO A 35 44.72 12.77 -2.71
N VAL A 36 44.09 12.08 -3.66
CA VAL A 36 44.77 11.30 -4.70
C VAL A 36 44.86 12.12 -5.98
N GLN A 37 46.02 12.10 -6.64
CA GLN A 37 46.19 12.75 -7.94
C GLN A 37 45.65 11.86 -9.06
N VAL A 38 44.67 12.38 -9.81
CA VAL A 38 44.09 11.72 -10.98
C VAL A 38 44.24 12.65 -12.18
N GLY A 39 45.27 12.42 -12.97
CA GLY A 39 45.67 13.32 -14.05
C GLY A 39 46.09 14.68 -13.50
N LYS A 40 45.39 15.75 -13.90
CA LYS A 40 45.62 17.12 -13.42
C LYS A 40 44.76 17.52 -12.21
N TYR A 41 43.95 16.60 -11.68
CA TYR A 41 42.99 16.89 -10.63
C TYR A 41 43.41 16.20 -9.33
N SER A 42 43.37 16.96 -8.23
CA SER A 42 43.52 16.45 -6.88
C SER A 42 42.14 16.10 -6.32
N ILE A 43 41.89 14.81 -6.06
CA ILE A 43 40.58 14.27 -5.73
C ILE A 43 40.61 13.67 -4.32
N ASP A 44 39.69 14.10 -3.47
CA ASP A 44 39.43 13.52 -2.16
C ASP A 44 37.99 12.97 -2.06
N ASN A 45 37.62 12.48 -0.88
CA ASN A 45 36.28 11.93 -0.62
C ASN A 45 35.13 12.92 -0.84
N ARG A 46 35.38 14.24 -0.98
CA ARG A 46 34.33 15.21 -1.30
C ARG A 46 33.83 15.09 -2.72
N TRP A 47 34.61 14.48 -3.61
CA TRP A 47 34.31 14.29 -5.03
C TRP A 47 33.69 12.92 -5.35
N VAL A 48 33.70 12.00 -4.38
CA VAL A 48 33.26 10.62 -4.57
C VAL A 48 31.74 10.51 -4.43
N VAL A 49 31.07 9.88 -5.40
CA VAL A 49 29.64 9.54 -5.27
C VAL A 49 29.46 8.35 -4.32
N PRO A 50 28.36 8.28 -3.56
CA PRO A 50 28.02 7.09 -2.80
C PRO A 50 28.08 5.82 -3.66
N TYR A 51 28.73 4.76 -3.16
CA TYR A 51 28.93 3.55 -3.93
C TYR A 51 28.90 2.31 -3.06
N ASN A 52 28.67 1.16 -3.68
CA ASN A 52 28.85 -0.15 -3.06
C ASN A 52 30.04 -0.85 -3.72
N PRO A 53 31.13 -1.14 -2.98
CA PRO A 53 32.34 -1.75 -3.54
C PRO A 53 32.09 -3.07 -4.28
N TRP A 54 31.14 -3.87 -3.79
CA TRP A 54 30.79 -5.15 -4.42
C TRP A 54 30.07 -4.94 -5.76
N LEU A 55 29.12 -4.00 -5.84
CA LEU A 55 28.43 -3.67 -7.10
C LEU A 55 29.40 -3.12 -8.14
N LEU A 56 30.31 -2.21 -7.76
CA LEU A 56 31.32 -1.67 -8.67
C LEU A 56 32.19 -2.79 -9.26
N LYS A 57 32.66 -3.72 -8.41
CA LYS A 57 33.48 -4.86 -8.85
C LYS A 57 32.70 -5.84 -9.71
N LYS A 58 31.46 -6.17 -9.32
CA LYS A 58 30.62 -7.16 -10.02
C LYS A 58 30.27 -6.73 -11.44
N PHE A 59 29.96 -5.45 -11.62
CA PHE A 59 29.50 -4.93 -12.92
C PHE A 59 30.59 -4.17 -13.69
N ASN A 60 31.79 -4.01 -13.10
CA ASN A 60 32.89 -3.24 -13.67
C ASN A 60 32.44 -1.88 -14.24
N ALA A 61 31.58 -1.19 -13.50
CA ALA A 61 30.92 0.05 -13.93
C ALA A 61 30.79 1.03 -12.77
N HIS A 62 30.76 2.34 -13.10
CA HIS A 62 30.49 3.39 -12.13
C HIS A 62 29.01 3.40 -11.74
N ILE A 63 28.71 2.93 -10.53
CA ILE A 63 27.34 2.84 -10.00
C ILE A 63 27.21 3.77 -8.80
N ASN A 64 26.33 4.76 -8.92
CA ASN A 64 25.91 5.58 -7.77
C ASN A 64 24.86 4.81 -6.95
N VAL A 65 25.09 4.64 -5.65
CA VAL A 65 24.20 3.88 -4.76
C VAL A 65 23.70 4.79 -3.64
N GLU A 66 22.41 5.07 -3.64
CA GLU A 66 21.79 5.97 -2.68
C GLU A 66 20.94 5.20 -1.66
N VAL A 67 21.04 5.56 -0.37
CA VAL A 67 20.19 5.05 0.71
C VAL A 67 18.82 5.72 0.64
N CYS A 68 17.77 4.90 0.56
CA CYS A 68 16.37 5.33 0.50
C CYS A 68 15.71 5.17 1.87
N ALA A 69 16.00 6.09 2.80
CA ALA A 69 15.50 5.98 4.19
C ALA A 69 14.15 6.70 4.43
N SER A 70 13.74 7.62 3.55
CA SER A 70 12.51 8.40 3.76
C SER A 70 11.29 7.80 3.06
N VAL A 71 10.11 7.92 3.69
CA VAL A 71 8.82 7.58 3.05
C VAL A 71 8.62 8.37 1.75
N LYS A 72 9.14 9.60 1.66
CA LYS A 72 9.12 10.39 0.42
C LYS A 72 9.92 9.73 -0.69
N SER A 73 11.09 9.16 -0.38
CA SER A 73 11.94 8.45 -1.33
C SER A 73 11.29 7.14 -1.81
N VAL A 74 10.62 6.40 -0.92
CA VAL A 74 9.82 5.21 -1.30
C VAL A 74 8.65 5.60 -2.19
N LYS A 75 7.88 6.64 -1.81
CA LYS A 75 6.81 7.20 -2.65
C LYS A 75 7.35 7.66 -4.00
N TYR A 76 8.55 8.23 -4.04
CA TYR A 76 9.21 8.65 -5.26
C TYR A 76 9.51 7.45 -6.15
N LEU A 77 10.11 6.38 -5.64
CA LEU A 77 10.35 5.15 -6.42
C LEU A 77 9.05 4.62 -7.04
N TYR A 78 8.00 4.47 -6.24
CA TYR A 78 6.70 4.03 -6.74
C TYR A 78 6.06 5.03 -7.70
N LYS A 79 6.28 6.33 -7.52
CA LYS A 79 5.87 7.35 -8.50
C LYS A 79 6.49 7.03 -9.85
N TYR A 80 7.79 6.77 -9.97
CA TYR A 80 8.39 6.47 -11.28
C TYR A 80 7.96 5.13 -11.87
N VAL A 81 7.68 4.13 -11.02
CA VAL A 81 7.12 2.85 -11.48
C VAL A 81 5.68 3.01 -11.99
N TYR A 82 4.88 3.89 -11.37
CA TYR A 82 3.44 4.03 -11.67
C TYR A 82 3.06 5.31 -12.45
N LYS A 83 3.98 6.23 -12.71
CA LYS A 83 3.75 7.50 -13.44
C LYS A 83 3.31 7.25 -14.89
N GLY A 84 3.47 6.03 -15.39
CA GLY A 84 3.20 5.67 -16.77
C GLY A 84 4.38 5.98 -17.68
N HIS A 85 4.27 5.58 -18.94
CA HIS A 85 5.29 5.87 -19.94
C HIS A 85 5.11 7.31 -20.42
N ASP A 86 6.19 7.96 -20.82
CA ASP A 86 6.09 9.20 -21.57
C ASP A 86 5.27 8.93 -22.85
N ALA A 87 4.27 9.77 -23.11
CA ALA A 87 3.35 9.62 -24.23
C ALA A 87 3.37 10.88 -25.10
N ALA A 88 3.23 10.69 -26.40
CA ALA A 88 3.07 11.74 -27.39
C ALA A 88 1.75 11.51 -28.12
N SER A 89 0.94 12.57 -28.23
CA SER A 89 -0.21 12.57 -29.12
C SER A 89 0.23 13.12 -30.46
N VAL A 90 0.08 12.32 -31.51
CA VAL A 90 0.46 12.67 -32.88
C VAL A 90 -0.81 12.92 -33.68
N LYS A 91 -0.96 14.13 -34.21
CA LYS A 91 -2.07 14.45 -35.11
C LYS A 91 -1.73 14.03 -36.54
N ILE A 92 -2.53 13.14 -37.12
CA ILE A 92 -2.41 12.75 -38.53
C ILE A 92 -3.36 13.63 -39.34
N GLN A 93 -2.80 14.51 -40.17
CA GLN A 93 -3.57 15.36 -41.08
C GLN A 93 -3.45 14.80 -42.50
N LYS A 94 -4.58 14.43 -43.12
CA LYS A 94 -4.63 14.10 -44.55
C LYS A 94 -4.77 15.40 -45.36
N GLU A 95 -3.95 15.58 -46.38
CA GLU A 95 -4.11 16.69 -47.32
C GLU A 95 -5.37 16.50 -48.16
N GLY A 96 -6.22 17.54 -48.22
CA GLY A 96 -7.33 17.63 -49.19
C GLY A 96 -8.73 17.24 -48.70
N THR A 97 -8.91 16.71 -47.49
CA THR A 97 -10.25 16.43 -46.93
C THR A 97 -10.36 16.89 -45.47
N LEU A 98 -11.25 17.85 -45.23
CA LEU A 98 -11.69 18.26 -43.89
C LEU A 98 -12.63 17.18 -43.33
N ASP A 99 -12.05 16.07 -42.89
CA ASP A 99 -12.76 15.04 -42.12
C ASP A 99 -12.40 15.22 -40.64
N HIS A 100 -13.30 15.84 -39.88
CA HIS A 100 -13.10 16.17 -38.47
C HIS A 100 -13.48 14.99 -37.56
N ASP A 101 -12.86 13.83 -37.77
CA ASP A 101 -12.96 12.73 -36.80
C ASP A 101 -11.84 12.86 -35.75
N GLU A 102 -12.19 13.41 -34.59
CA GLU A 102 -11.27 13.63 -33.47
C GLU A 102 -10.65 12.33 -32.94
N ILE A 103 -11.28 11.16 -33.14
CA ILE A 103 -10.75 9.87 -32.67
C ILE A 103 -9.76 9.30 -33.68
N LEU A 104 -10.03 9.44 -34.98
CA LEU A 104 -9.13 8.94 -36.05
C LEU A 104 -7.97 9.91 -36.36
N SER A 105 -8.09 11.18 -35.96
CA SER A 105 -7.08 12.21 -36.25
C SER A 105 -5.87 12.18 -35.31
N PHE A 106 -5.92 11.43 -34.20
CA PHE A 106 -4.85 11.39 -33.21
C PHE A 106 -4.39 9.97 -32.94
N VAL A 107 -3.07 9.76 -32.94
CA VAL A 107 -2.43 8.53 -32.48
C VAL A 107 -1.69 8.84 -31.18
N GLU A 108 -2.09 8.18 -30.11
CA GLU A 108 -1.33 8.19 -28.87
C GLU A 108 -0.20 7.16 -28.97
N GLY A 109 1.03 7.65 -29.08
CA GLY A 109 2.25 6.85 -29.03
C GLY A 109 2.84 6.90 -27.63
N ARG A 110 3.29 5.75 -27.10
CA ARG A 110 4.08 5.71 -25.86
C ARG A 110 5.56 5.49 -26.19
N TYR A 111 6.44 6.17 -25.49
CA TYR A 111 7.87 5.94 -25.58
C TYR A 111 8.21 4.54 -25.04
N VAL A 112 9.03 3.82 -25.80
CA VAL A 112 9.61 2.53 -25.40
C VAL A 112 11.11 2.63 -25.65
N SER A 113 11.90 2.49 -24.59
CA SER A 113 13.36 2.51 -24.71
C SER A 113 13.87 1.27 -25.45
N ALA A 114 15.04 1.35 -26.11
CA ALA A 114 15.66 0.21 -26.78
C ALA A 114 15.78 -1.07 -25.90
N PRO A 115 16.25 -1.00 -24.63
CA PRO A 115 16.31 -2.20 -23.78
C PRO A 115 14.92 -2.76 -23.46
N GLU A 116 13.92 -1.92 -23.24
CA GLU A 116 12.54 -2.34 -23.00
C GLU A 116 11.89 -2.95 -24.24
N ALA A 117 12.17 -2.41 -25.43
CA ALA A 117 11.74 -2.97 -26.71
C ALA A 117 12.32 -4.38 -26.90
N MET A 118 13.62 -4.56 -26.67
CA MET A 118 14.25 -5.88 -26.68
C MET A 118 13.60 -6.82 -25.66
N TRP A 119 13.36 -6.37 -24.43
CA TRP A 119 12.71 -7.17 -23.38
C TRP A 119 11.32 -7.67 -23.82
N ARG A 120 10.54 -6.78 -24.47
CA ARG A 120 9.22 -7.11 -25.02
C ARG A 120 9.27 -8.03 -26.23
N LEU A 121 10.19 -7.79 -27.17
CA LEU A 121 10.38 -8.64 -28.35
C LEU A 121 10.76 -10.06 -27.97
N ASN A 122 11.46 -10.23 -26.84
CA ASN A 122 11.78 -11.54 -26.26
C ASN A 122 10.70 -12.05 -25.29
N GLU A 123 9.54 -11.40 -25.21
CA GLU A 123 8.41 -11.78 -24.34
C GLU A 123 8.76 -11.94 -22.85
N PHE A 124 9.79 -11.23 -22.37
CA PHE A 124 10.15 -11.27 -20.97
C PHE A 124 9.17 -10.46 -20.12
N ASN A 125 8.87 -10.98 -18.92
CA ASN A 125 8.01 -10.30 -17.96
C ASN A 125 8.63 -8.96 -17.53
N LEU A 126 7.91 -7.86 -17.79
CA LEU A 126 8.35 -6.50 -17.42
C LEU A 126 8.11 -6.18 -15.94
N SER A 127 7.13 -6.82 -15.33
CA SER A 127 6.82 -6.65 -13.92
C SER A 127 6.16 -7.92 -13.40
N HIS A 128 6.44 -8.22 -12.13
CA HIS A 128 5.80 -9.31 -11.42
C HIS A 128 5.18 -8.75 -10.14
N LYS A 129 3.92 -9.09 -9.87
CA LYS A 129 3.26 -8.78 -8.60
C LYS A 129 3.20 -10.06 -7.80
N SER A 130 3.85 -10.08 -6.63
CA SER A 130 3.81 -11.24 -5.75
C SER A 130 2.42 -11.48 -5.17
N HIS A 131 1.65 -10.41 -4.93
CA HIS A 131 0.35 -10.49 -4.26
C HIS A 131 -0.76 -9.72 -5.00
N THR A 132 -1.99 -10.21 -4.88
CA THR A 132 -3.21 -9.50 -5.27
C THR A 132 -3.82 -8.82 -4.06
N VAL A 133 -4.05 -7.51 -4.14
CA VAL A 133 -4.67 -6.74 -3.06
C VAL A 133 -6.17 -6.59 -3.32
N VAL A 134 -7.00 -7.11 -2.41
CA VAL A 134 -8.46 -6.97 -2.43
C VAL A 134 -8.86 -5.88 -1.45
N ARG A 135 -9.44 -4.78 -1.95
CA ARG A 135 -9.97 -3.72 -1.08
C ARG A 135 -11.29 -4.16 -0.46
N LEU A 136 -11.33 -4.20 0.86
CA LEU A 136 -12.50 -4.55 1.65
C LEU A 136 -13.27 -3.28 2.05
N ALA A 137 -14.59 -3.36 2.05
CA ALA A 137 -15.48 -2.28 2.43
C ALA A 137 -15.49 -2.10 3.96
N VAL A 138 -15.47 -0.84 4.38
CA VAL A 138 -15.67 -0.43 5.78
C VAL A 138 -16.63 0.74 5.76
N HIS A 139 -17.83 0.52 6.28
CA HIS A 139 -18.88 1.53 6.35
C HIS A 139 -19.81 1.20 7.52
N LEU A 140 -20.44 2.23 8.08
CA LEU A 140 -21.48 2.07 9.10
C LEU A 140 -22.77 1.53 8.47
N PRO A 141 -23.73 1.06 9.28
CA PRO A 141 -25.05 0.68 8.79
C PRO A 141 -25.66 1.80 7.93
N GLN A 142 -26.14 1.44 6.73
CA GLN A 142 -26.78 2.36 5.76
C GLN A 142 -25.88 3.52 5.25
N GLN A 143 -24.57 3.46 5.48
CA GLN A 143 -23.61 4.47 5.00
C GLN A 143 -22.66 3.91 3.93
N GLN A 144 -23.15 3.01 3.07
CA GLN A 144 -22.38 2.49 1.94
C GLN A 144 -21.99 3.62 0.99
N PRO A 145 -20.76 3.64 0.46
CA PRO A 145 -20.39 4.61 -0.56
C PRO A 145 -21.13 4.31 -1.86
N ILE A 146 -21.84 5.31 -2.39
CA ILE A 146 -22.55 5.25 -3.66
C ILE A 146 -21.81 6.13 -4.66
N VAL A 147 -21.48 5.56 -5.83
CA VAL A 147 -20.92 6.30 -6.95
C VAL A 147 -22.04 6.48 -7.98
N TYR A 148 -22.30 7.71 -8.38
CA TYR A 148 -23.32 8.08 -9.34
C TYR A 148 -22.76 9.06 -10.37
N GLN A 149 -23.47 9.20 -11.49
CA GLN A 149 -23.26 10.28 -12.45
C GLN A 149 -24.30 11.36 -12.16
N ASP A 150 -23.93 12.62 -12.34
CA ASP A 150 -24.84 13.75 -12.13
C ASP A 150 -26.15 13.55 -12.91
N GLY A 151 -27.28 13.70 -12.21
CA GLY A 151 -28.62 13.46 -12.76
C GLY A 151 -29.11 12.01 -12.70
N GLN A 152 -28.32 11.08 -12.15
CA GLN A 152 -28.71 9.67 -11.94
C GLN A 152 -28.72 9.26 -10.45
N GLU A 153 -28.92 10.21 -9.54
CA GLU A 153 -28.84 10.00 -8.10
C GLU A 153 -29.86 8.96 -7.62
N ALA A 154 -31.13 9.10 -8.02
CA ALA A 154 -32.20 8.20 -7.61
C ALA A 154 -31.95 6.74 -8.04
N GLN A 155 -31.56 6.55 -9.31
CA GLN A 155 -31.21 5.23 -9.85
C GLN A 155 -29.97 4.64 -9.18
N ALA A 156 -29.02 5.48 -8.77
CA ALA A 156 -27.85 5.02 -8.03
C ALA A 156 -28.20 4.54 -6.61
N ILE A 157 -29.15 5.20 -5.95
CA ILE A 157 -29.67 4.77 -4.64
C ILE A 157 -30.38 3.41 -4.76
N GLU A 158 -31.25 3.23 -5.75
CA GLU A 158 -31.93 1.96 -6.00
C GLU A 158 -30.94 0.82 -6.28
N ARG A 159 -29.96 1.07 -7.15
CA ARG A 159 -28.89 0.09 -7.42
C ARG A 159 -28.05 -0.22 -6.19
N ALA A 160 -27.77 0.78 -5.35
CA ALA A 160 -27.00 0.59 -4.12
C ALA A 160 -27.76 -0.23 -3.08
N ALA A 161 -29.08 -0.07 -2.98
CA ALA A 161 -29.92 -0.85 -2.07
C ALA A 161 -29.89 -2.36 -2.38
N LEU A 162 -29.74 -2.72 -3.66
CA LEU A 162 -29.65 -4.11 -4.11
C LEU A 162 -28.22 -4.67 -4.07
N ARG A 163 -27.21 -3.80 -3.98
CA ARG A 163 -25.81 -4.20 -4.11
C ARG A 163 -25.22 -4.57 -2.74
N LYS A 164 -24.69 -5.79 -2.65
CA LYS A 164 -23.95 -6.22 -1.45
C LYS A 164 -22.52 -5.71 -1.51
N THR A 165 -22.03 -5.21 -0.38
CA THR A 165 -20.61 -4.88 -0.20
C THR A 165 -19.86 -6.13 0.25
N THR A 166 -18.53 -6.11 0.17
CA THR A 166 -17.70 -7.20 0.72
C THR A 166 -17.98 -7.42 2.21
N LEU A 167 -18.41 -6.38 2.94
CA LEU A 167 -18.70 -6.44 4.37
C LEU A 167 -20.05 -7.09 4.64
N THR A 168 -21.12 -6.63 3.97
CA THR A 168 -22.45 -7.22 4.13
C THR A 168 -22.51 -8.66 3.62
N SER A 169 -21.77 -8.97 2.55
CA SER A 169 -21.64 -10.35 2.09
C SER A 169 -20.80 -11.22 3.04
N TRP A 170 -19.87 -10.64 3.80
CA TRP A 170 -19.13 -11.41 4.81
C TRP A 170 -20.02 -11.81 5.98
N PHE A 171 -20.93 -10.93 6.39
CA PHE A 171 -21.97 -11.26 7.35
C PHE A 171 -22.85 -12.42 6.86
N GLU A 172 -23.31 -12.38 5.62
CA GLU A 172 -24.06 -13.49 5.03
C GLU A 172 -23.24 -14.77 4.91
N LEU A 173 -21.97 -14.67 4.54
CA LEU A 173 -21.07 -15.82 4.47
C LEU A 173 -20.97 -16.49 5.84
N ASN A 174 -20.75 -15.72 6.90
CA ASN A 174 -20.69 -16.26 8.25
C ASN A 174 -22.05 -16.86 8.68
N LYS A 175 -23.20 -16.36 8.21
CA LYS A 175 -24.49 -17.01 8.51
C LYS A 175 -24.59 -18.42 7.92
N ASN A 176 -24.05 -18.59 6.71
CA ASN A 176 -24.31 -19.77 5.89
C ASN A 176 -23.18 -20.81 5.92
N ASP A 177 -21.95 -20.39 6.22
CA ASP A 177 -20.76 -21.24 6.20
C ASP A 177 -20.00 -21.14 7.53
N PRO A 178 -20.16 -22.11 8.44
CA PRO A 178 -19.42 -22.15 9.70
C PRO A 178 -17.90 -22.17 9.54
N SER A 179 -17.38 -22.61 8.39
CA SER A 179 -15.93 -22.61 8.15
C SER A 179 -15.34 -21.20 8.02
N ALA A 180 -16.18 -20.19 7.73
CA ALA A 180 -15.77 -18.79 7.69
C ALA A 180 -15.67 -18.14 9.09
N HIS A 181 -16.25 -18.75 10.14
CA HIS A 181 -16.30 -18.15 11.49
C HIS A 181 -14.93 -17.91 12.11
N ASN A 182 -13.95 -18.75 11.76
CA ASN A 182 -12.60 -18.69 12.30
C ASN A 182 -11.64 -17.88 11.41
N ILE A 183 -12.16 -17.17 10.41
CA ILE A 183 -11.36 -16.39 9.47
C ILE A 183 -11.64 -14.91 9.69
N SER A 184 -10.60 -14.13 9.95
CA SER A 184 -10.70 -12.67 10.11
C SER A 184 -11.23 -12.03 8.84
N TYR A 185 -11.92 -10.90 8.94
CA TYR A 185 -12.45 -10.24 7.74
C TYR A 185 -11.34 -9.88 6.73
N SER A 186 -10.16 -9.47 7.21
CA SER A 186 -8.97 -9.20 6.39
C SER A 186 -8.43 -10.42 5.65
N ASP A 187 -8.63 -11.64 6.17
CA ASP A 187 -8.10 -12.87 5.60
C ASP A 187 -9.10 -13.62 4.72
N ILE A 188 -10.39 -13.27 4.78
CA ILE A 188 -11.43 -13.85 3.91
C ILE A 188 -11.01 -13.92 2.43
N PRO A 189 -10.38 -12.90 1.82
CA PRO A 189 -9.95 -12.96 0.42
C PRO A 189 -8.96 -14.10 0.08
N GLN A 190 -8.21 -14.60 1.06
CA GLN A 190 -7.31 -15.75 0.89
C GLN A 190 -8.11 -17.04 0.65
N TYR A 191 -9.26 -17.20 1.29
CA TYR A 191 -10.07 -18.41 1.26
C TYR A 191 -11.31 -18.30 0.38
N TYR A 192 -11.78 -17.08 0.12
CA TYR A 192 -12.97 -16.80 -0.65
C TYR A 192 -12.70 -15.75 -1.73
N MET A 193 -13.42 -15.84 -2.84
CA MET A 193 -13.43 -14.87 -3.93
C MET A 193 -14.75 -14.12 -3.88
N PHE A 194 -14.66 -12.78 -3.87
CA PHE A 194 -15.86 -11.95 -3.96
C PHE A 194 -16.32 -11.88 -5.41
N ASP A 195 -17.51 -12.43 -5.69
CA ASP A 195 -18.10 -12.37 -7.02
C ASP A 195 -18.63 -10.95 -7.27
N LYS A 196 -18.02 -10.27 -8.23
CA LYS A 196 -18.41 -8.92 -8.65
C LYS A 196 -19.40 -8.93 -9.81
N SER A 197 -19.88 -10.11 -10.20
CA SER A 197 -20.78 -10.27 -11.35
C SER A 197 -21.92 -9.25 -11.24
N PRO A 198 -22.08 -8.38 -12.23
CA PRO A 198 -23.17 -7.42 -12.23
C PRO A 198 -24.49 -8.19 -12.17
N VAL A 199 -25.42 -7.73 -11.34
CA VAL A 199 -26.84 -8.05 -11.55
C VAL A 199 -27.12 -7.68 -13.01
N ALA A 200 -27.53 -8.66 -13.80
CA ALA A 200 -27.57 -8.59 -15.24
C ALA A 200 -28.48 -7.44 -15.71
N GLU A 201 -27.91 -6.27 -16.02
CA GLU A 201 -28.70 -5.19 -16.64
C GLU A 201 -27.92 -4.20 -17.51
N THR A 202 -26.59 -4.28 -17.64
CA THR A 202 -25.88 -3.49 -18.68
C THR A 202 -24.63 -4.19 -19.23
N PRO A 203 -24.46 -4.28 -20.56
CA PRO A 203 -23.27 -4.87 -21.16
C PRO A 203 -22.13 -3.85 -21.13
N ARG A 204 -21.19 -4.00 -20.18
CA ARG A 204 -19.86 -3.39 -20.34
C ARG A 204 -19.05 -4.25 -21.29
N ARG A 205 -18.78 -3.70 -22.46
CA ARG A 205 -17.96 -4.28 -23.53
C ARG A 205 -16.50 -4.36 -23.06
N CYS A 206 -16.14 -5.44 -22.37
CA CYS A 206 -14.77 -5.93 -22.32
C CYS A 206 -14.81 -7.40 -22.76
N VAL A 207 -14.33 -7.62 -23.98
CA VAL A 207 -14.19 -8.94 -24.58
C VAL A 207 -13.09 -9.69 -23.85
N THR A 208 -13.43 -10.79 -23.19
CA THR A 208 -12.62 -12.00 -23.22
C THR A 208 -13.56 -13.19 -23.15
N ILE A 209 -13.32 -14.11 -24.07
CA ILE A 209 -14.24 -15.12 -24.55
C ILE A 209 -14.19 -16.38 -23.66
N GLU A 210 -15.39 -16.93 -23.47
CA GLU A 210 -15.77 -18.33 -23.26
C GLU A 210 -15.73 -19.02 -21.89
N LYS A 211 -16.90 -19.65 -21.62
CA LYS A 211 -17.25 -20.67 -20.61
C LYS A 211 -17.66 -20.16 -19.23
N TYR A 212 -18.85 -19.57 -19.16
CA TYR A 212 -19.75 -19.86 -18.05
C TYR A 212 -20.97 -20.59 -18.59
N SER A 213 -21.13 -21.83 -18.13
CA SER A 213 -22.33 -22.63 -18.28
C SER A 213 -23.51 -21.86 -17.72
N ALA A 214 -24.56 -21.71 -18.53
CA ALA A 214 -25.87 -21.26 -18.13
C ALA A 214 -26.47 -22.27 -17.13
N THR A 215 -26.10 -22.12 -15.86
CA THR A 215 -26.87 -22.64 -14.73
C THR A 215 -27.50 -21.42 -14.09
N GLY A 216 -28.83 -21.38 -14.11
CA GLY A 216 -29.67 -20.21 -13.84
C GLY A 216 -29.68 -19.74 -12.39
N ASP A 217 -28.50 -19.50 -11.82
CA ASP A 217 -28.38 -18.87 -10.51
C ASP A 217 -28.26 -17.35 -10.73
N LYS A 218 -29.29 -16.61 -10.31
CA LYS A 218 -29.28 -15.14 -10.34
C LYS A 218 -28.01 -14.68 -9.62
N SER A 219 -27.13 -14.00 -10.36
CA SER A 219 -25.84 -13.49 -9.87
C SER A 219 -26.02 -12.68 -8.58
N THR A 220 -25.84 -13.31 -7.42
CA THR A 220 -25.76 -12.63 -6.14
C THR A 220 -24.29 -12.24 -5.93
N THR A 221 -24.02 -10.96 -5.75
CA THR A 221 -22.68 -10.48 -5.36
C THR A 221 -22.37 -11.05 -3.98
N ASN A 222 -21.60 -12.13 -3.92
CA ASN A 222 -21.33 -12.85 -2.68
C ASN A 222 -19.95 -13.53 -2.69
N TRP A 223 -19.49 -13.91 -1.50
CA TRP A 223 -18.26 -14.66 -1.32
C TRP A 223 -18.45 -16.12 -1.74
N LYS A 224 -17.57 -16.61 -2.62
CA LYS A 224 -17.52 -18.00 -3.07
C LYS A 224 -16.21 -18.63 -2.64
N LYS A 225 -16.22 -19.88 -2.20
CA LYS A 225 -15.00 -20.58 -1.75
C LYS A 225 -13.97 -20.64 -2.88
N ARG A 226 -12.74 -20.22 -2.58
CA ARG A 226 -11.63 -20.17 -3.53
C ARG A 226 -11.05 -21.56 -3.73
N GLN A 227 -10.81 -21.90 -4.99
CA GLN A 227 -10.23 -23.20 -5.35
C GLN A 227 -8.69 -23.16 -5.43
N ARG A 228 -8.08 -22.03 -5.82
CA ARG A 228 -6.62 -21.87 -6.02
C ARG A 228 -6.14 -20.45 -5.76
N GLY A 229 -4.84 -20.31 -5.46
CA GLY A 229 -4.13 -19.02 -5.44
C GLY A 229 -4.37 -18.16 -4.19
N GLY A 230 -4.87 -18.74 -3.09
CA GLY A 230 -5.15 -18.02 -1.85
C GLY A 230 -3.93 -17.45 -1.14
N GLN A 231 -2.79 -18.17 -1.19
CA GLN A 231 -1.54 -17.82 -0.50
C GLN A 231 -1.03 -16.39 -0.79
N ASN A 232 -1.35 -15.85 -1.97
CA ASN A 232 -0.79 -14.59 -2.46
C ASN A 232 -1.86 -13.48 -2.50
N ILE A 233 -2.80 -13.47 -1.56
CA ILE A 233 -3.90 -12.51 -1.53
C ILE A 233 -3.91 -11.76 -0.22
N ILE A 234 -4.04 -10.43 -0.31
CA ILE A 234 -4.08 -9.55 0.85
C ILE A 234 -5.43 -8.82 0.85
N GLY A 235 -6.27 -9.08 1.84
CA GLY A 235 -7.44 -8.26 2.11
C GLY A 235 -7.03 -6.99 2.84
N ARG A 236 -7.33 -5.83 2.25
CA ARG A 236 -6.94 -4.54 2.80
C ARG A 236 -8.17 -3.70 3.13
N LEU A 237 -8.35 -3.42 4.41
CA LEU A 237 -9.31 -2.42 4.87
C LEU A 237 -8.74 -1.02 4.59
N PRO A 238 -9.54 -0.07 4.07
CA PRO A 238 -9.11 1.31 3.84
C PRO A 238 -8.67 1.96 5.16
N VAL A 239 -7.79 2.95 5.06
CA VAL A 239 -7.47 3.82 6.20
C VAL A 239 -8.72 4.65 6.50
N VAL A 240 -9.11 4.69 7.77
CA VAL A 240 -10.21 5.53 8.26
C VAL A 240 -9.60 6.56 9.20
N SER A 241 -10.01 7.82 9.07
CA SER A 241 -9.55 8.90 9.95
C SER A 241 -10.09 8.70 11.35
N ILE A 242 -9.32 9.00 12.38
CA ILE A 242 -9.79 8.95 13.77
C ILE A 242 -10.92 9.95 14.05
N LEU A 243 -11.01 11.02 13.25
CA LEU A 243 -12.11 11.99 13.32
C LEU A 243 -13.45 11.37 12.92
N ASP A 244 -13.42 10.32 12.09
CA ASP A 244 -14.58 9.49 11.74
C ASP A 244 -14.72 8.36 12.77
N THR A 245 -14.99 8.79 14.00
CA THR A 245 -14.85 8.04 15.26
C THR A 245 -15.45 6.63 15.17
N GLU A 246 -16.74 6.51 14.88
CA GLU A 246 -17.43 5.20 14.86
C GLU A 246 -16.94 4.28 13.74
N ARG A 247 -16.62 4.83 12.56
CA ARG A 247 -16.11 4.02 11.44
C ARG A 247 -14.67 3.57 11.71
N TYR A 248 -13.88 4.38 12.41
CA TYR A 248 -12.54 4.04 12.86
C TYR A 248 -12.57 2.85 13.82
N TYR A 249 -13.43 2.90 14.84
CA TYR A 249 -13.57 1.80 15.80
C TYR A 249 -14.20 0.54 15.18
N LEU A 250 -15.15 0.70 14.26
CA LEU A 250 -15.63 -0.43 13.45
C LEU A 250 -14.48 -1.10 12.69
N ARG A 251 -13.60 -0.31 12.05
CA ARG A 251 -12.43 -0.85 11.34
C ARG A 251 -11.53 -1.66 12.28
N MET A 252 -11.31 -1.18 13.50
CA MET A 252 -10.52 -1.90 14.51
C MET A 252 -11.17 -3.24 14.85
N LEU A 253 -12.47 -3.25 15.15
CA LEU A 253 -13.19 -4.50 15.45
C LEU A 253 -13.18 -5.48 14.27
N LEU A 254 -13.27 -5.00 13.04
CA LEU A 254 -13.21 -5.86 11.84
C LEU A 254 -11.84 -6.52 11.63
N LEU A 255 -10.76 -5.98 12.21
CA LEU A 255 -9.43 -6.61 12.19
C LEU A 255 -9.31 -7.71 13.25
N CYS A 256 -10.00 -7.56 14.39
CA CYS A 256 -9.84 -8.45 15.54
C CYS A 256 -10.93 -9.52 15.65
N LYS A 257 -12.18 -9.20 15.28
CA LYS A 257 -13.32 -10.12 15.37
C LYS A 257 -13.47 -10.94 14.09
N SER A 258 -13.54 -12.26 14.24
CA SER A 258 -13.96 -13.19 13.20
C SER A 258 -15.43 -13.61 13.39
N GLY A 259 -16.04 -14.17 12.34
CA GLY A 259 -17.35 -14.83 12.43
C GLY A 259 -18.58 -13.95 12.69
N ALA A 260 -18.45 -12.62 12.75
CA ALA A 260 -19.60 -11.74 12.94
C ALA A 260 -20.63 -11.91 11.81
N ILE A 261 -21.91 -12.06 12.15
CA ILE A 261 -23.00 -12.20 11.16
C ILE A 261 -23.83 -10.93 10.98
N SER A 262 -23.52 -9.86 11.69
CA SER A 262 -24.20 -8.57 11.58
C SER A 262 -23.38 -7.43 12.19
N PHE A 263 -23.84 -6.19 12.04
CA PHE A 263 -23.28 -5.06 12.78
C PHE A 263 -23.56 -5.17 14.29
N ASP A 264 -24.71 -5.72 14.68
CA ASP A 264 -25.07 -5.93 16.09
C ASP A 264 -24.15 -6.97 16.75
N ASP A 265 -23.72 -7.99 16.00
CA ASP A 265 -22.72 -8.96 16.46
C ASP A 265 -21.36 -8.32 16.70
N ILE A 266 -20.97 -7.39 15.83
CA ILE A 266 -19.74 -6.61 16.03
C ILE A 266 -19.86 -5.77 17.31
N LEU A 267 -21.03 -5.17 17.58
CA LEU A 267 -21.31 -4.42 18.81
C LEU A 267 -21.42 -5.30 20.06
N THR A 268 -21.64 -6.60 19.91
CA THR A 268 -21.83 -7.52 21.03
C THR A 268 -20.50 -8.08 21.51
N VAL A 269 -20.11 -7.79 22.75
CA VAL A 269 -18.87 -8.27 23.37
C VAL A 269 -19.24 -8.97 24.67
N ASN A 270 -18.73 -10.19 24.89
CA ASN A 270 -19.03 -10.99 26.08
C ASN A 270 -20.54 -11.17 26.35
N GLY A 271 -21.36 -11.25 25.30
CA GLY A 271 -22.81 -11.38 25.39
C GLY A 271 -23.58 -10.07 25.66
N LEU A 272 -22.88 -8.94 25.84
CA LEU A 272 -23.49 -7.63 26.04
C LEU A 272 -23.43 -6.80 24.76
N ARG A 273 -24.58 -6.31 24.29
CA ARG A 273 -24.65 -5.44 23.12
C ARG A 273 -24.33 -3.99 23.50
N CYS A 274 -23.21 -3.47 23.00
CA CYS A 274 -22.80 -2.08 23.18
C CYS A 274 -23.64 -1.13 22.33
N ILE A 275 -23.63 0.16 22.69
CA ILE A 275 -24.35 1.21 21.95
C ILE A 275 -23.51 1.68 20.75
N THR A 276 -22.20 1.83 20.95
CA THR A 276 -21.26 2.36 19.94
C THR A 276 -20.12 1.37 19.67
N PHE A 277 -19.50 1.49 18.50
CA PHE A 277 -18.31 0.70 18.16
C PHE A 277 -17.14 1.09 19.05
N GLN A 278 -17.04 2.35 19.46
CA GLN A 278 -16.05 2.77 20.46
C GLN A 278 -16.21 1.99 21.77
N GLN A 279 -17.43 1.92 22.30
CA GLN A 279 -17.70 1.18 23.53
C GLN A 279 -17.39 -0.31 23.34
N ALA A 280 -17.78 -0.90 22.20
CA ALA A 280 -17.43 -2.27 21.89
C ALA A 280 -15.91 -2.50 21.85
N CYS A 281 -15.12 -1.56 21.30
CA CYS A 281 -13.66 -1.62 21.39
C CYS A 281 -13.15 -1.56 22.84
N GLN A 282 -13.75 -0.74 23.70
CA GLN A 282 -13.38 -0.65 25.12
C GLN A 282 -13.65 -1.98 25.84
N GLU A 283 -14.86 -2.52 25.70
CA GLU A 283 -15.27 -3.79 26.32
C GLU A 283 -14.49 -4.99 25.77
N TYR A 284 -14.06 -4.92 24.50
CA TYR A 284 -13.20 -5.93 23.89
C TYR A 284 -11.73 -5.83 24.36
N GLY A 285 -11.37 -4.78 25.11
CA GLY A 285 -10.01 -4.55 25.61
C GLY A 285 -9.06 -3.94 24.58
N LEU A 286 -9.56 -3.31 23.51
CA LEU A 286 -8.72 -2.67 22.49
C LEU A 286 -8.28 -1.25 22.82
N LEU A 287 -8.87 -0.63 23.86
CA LEU A 287 -8.67 0.79 24.19
C LEU A 287 -8.19 1.02 25.63
N ARG A 288 -7.99 -0.04 26.42
CA ARG A 288 -7.52 0.05 27.81
C ARG A 288 -6.27 -0.80 27.98
N GLY A 289 -5.38 -0.36 28.86
CA GLY A 289 -4.09 -1.01 29.10
C GLY A 289 -3.05 -0.77 28.01
N ASP A 290 -1.90 -1.40 28.18
CA ASP A 290 -0.71 -1.12 27.38
C ASP A 290 -0.58 -1.97 26.13
N GLN A 291 -1.51 -2.88 25.86
CA GLN A 291 -1.41 -3.85 24.76
C GLN A 291 -1.13 -3.19 23.40
N GLN A 292 -1.78 -2.06 23.13
CA GLN A 292 -1.56 -1.28 21.91
C GLN A 292 -0.10 -0.78 21.76
N TRP A 293 0.59 -0.53 22.87
CA TRP A 293 1.99 -0.15 22.91
C TRP A 293 2.90 -1.37 22.68
N HIS A 294 2.55 -2.53 23.25
CA HIS A 294 3.26 -3.78 22.98
C HIS A 294 3.15 -4.15 21.49
N ASP A 295 1.95 -4.09 20.92
CA ASP A 295 1.71 -4.39 19.51
C ASP A 295 2.49 -3.43 18.59
N ALA A 296 2.46 -2.12 18.89
CA ALA A 296 3.20 -1.12 18.13
C ALA A 296 4.72 -1.36 18.16
N LEU A 297 5.28 -1.72 19.31
CA LEU A 297 6.72 -2.02 19.46
C LEU A 297 7.09 -3.34 18.77
N ASN A 298 6.25 -4.37 18.88
CA ASN A 298 6.44 -5.65 18.18
C ASN A 298 6.43 -5.50 16.67
N ASP A 299 5.47 -4.74 16.12
CA ASP A 299 5.41 -4.45 14.70
C ASP A 299 6.63 -3.67 14.25
N ALA A 300 6.97 -2.57 14.95
CA ALA A 300 8.12 -1.74 14.62
C ALA A 300 9.43 -2.54 14.66
N ALA A 301 9.59 -3.48 15.60
CA ALA A 301 10.78 -4.30 15.72
C ALA A 301 11.05 -5.17 14.47
N GLN A 302 10.04 -5.47 13.65
CA GLN A 302 10.21 -6.27 12.43
C GLN A 302 10.90 -5.51 11.29
N PHE A 303 10.87 -4.17 11.28
CA PHE A 303 11.34 -3.39 10.13
C PHE A 303 12.05 -2.06 10.46
N GLN A 304 12.02 -1.61 11.72
CA GLN A 304 12.70 -0.39 12.15
C GLN A 304 14.10 -0.71 12.67
N SER A 305 15.01 0.25 12.52
CA SER A 305 16.33 0.14 13.17
C SER A 305 16.20 0.24 14.70
N PRO A 306 17.14 -0.33 15.49
CA PRO A 306 17.10 -0.23 16.95
C PRO A 306 17.06 1.23 17.46
N ARG A 307 17.67 2.17 16.73
CA ARG A 307 17.59 3.61 17.04
C ARG A 307 16.16 4.14 16.90
N GLN A 308 15.49 3.82 15.79
CA GLN A 308 14.10 4.23 15.55
C GLN A 308 13.15 3.57 16.54
N LEU A 309 13.41 2.31 16.91
CA LEU A 309 12.62 1.60 17.92
C LEU A 309 12.75 2.27 19.30
N ARG A 310 13.95 2.68 19.71
CA ARG A 310 14.17 3.47 20.94
C ARG A 310 13.46 4.83 20.90
N MET A 311 13.46 5.50 19.75
CA MET A 311 12.70 6.74 19.58
C MET A 311 11.19 6.51 19.73
N LEU A 312 10.66 5.44 19.13
CA LEU A 312 9.26 5.06 19.27
C LEU A 312 8.90 4.76 20.72
N PHE A 313 9.73 3.99 21.42
CA PHE A 313 9.57 3.71 22.84
C PHE A 313 9.55 5.00 23.68
N ALA A 314 10.47 5.93 23.42
CA ALA A 314 10.48 7.23 24.11
C ALA A 314 9.22 8.07 23.81
N MET A 315 8.71 8.06 22.58
CA MET A 315 7.45 8.73 22.22
C MET A 315 6.26 8.10 22.94
N ILE A 316 6.20 6.77 23.01
CA ILE A 316 5.17 6.03 23.75
C ILE A 316 5.23 6.40 25.24
N CYS A 317 6.41 6.40 25.87
CA CYS A 317 6.52 6.79 27.29
C CYS A 317 6.19 8.26 27.54
N SER A 318 6.41 9.14 26.56
CA SER A 318 6.20 10.59 26.73
C SER A 318 4.76 11.02 26.44
N PHE A 319 4.08 10.35 25.51
CA PHE A 319 2.77 10.76 24.99
C PHE A 319 1.72 9.66 24.99
N GLY A 320 2.13 8.40 25.08
CA GLY A 320 1.23 7.29 25.35
C GLY A 320 0.86 7.33 26.82
N GLU A 321 -0.43 7.27 27.12
CA GLU A 321 -0.93 7.06 28.48
C GLU A 321 -0.62 5.61 28.90
N VAL A 322 0.67 5.30 29.11
CA VAL A 322 1.17 3.96 29.47
C VAL A 322 0.91 3.73 30.95
N GLU A 323 0.29 2.60 31.30
CA GLU A 323 -0.04 2.21 32.67
C GLU A 323 1.18 1.63 33.41
N ASP A 324 1.98 0.77 32.76
CA ASP A 324 3.15 0.06 33.32
C ASP A 324 4.37 0.14 32.38
N VAL A 325 5.09 1.25 32.46
CA VAL A 325 6.35 1.46 31.71
C VAL A 325 7.42 0.39 32.04
N PRO A 326 7.62 -0.04 33.31
CA PRO A 326 8.53 -1.14 33.62
C PRO A 326 8.24 -2.44 32.85
N ASP A 327 6.99 -2.90 32.80
CA ASP A 327 6.64 -4.11 32.04
C ASP A 327 6.90 -3.93 30.54
N LEU A 328 6.49 -2.78 29.99
CA LEU A 328 6.74 -2.42 28.59
C LEU A 328 8.25 -2.43 28.26
N TRP A 329 9.10 -1.92 29.15
CA TRP A 329 10.55 -2.01 28.98
C TRP A 329 11.04 -3.46 29.02
N VAL A 330 10.66 -4.24 30.04
CA VAL A 330 11.15 -5.60 30.26
C VAL A 330 10.84 -6.51 29.07
N GLN A 331 9.64 -6.39 28.49
CA GLN A 331 9.23 -7.20 27.35
C GLN A 331 9.96 -6.84 26.06
N HIS A 332 10.33 -5.56 25.87
CA HIS A 332 10.88 -5.07 24.59
C HIS A 332 12.39 -4.74 24.64
N GLN A 333 13.03 -4.83 25.80
CA GLN A 333 14.44 -4.43 26.00
C GLN A 333 15.42 -5.11 25.05
N VAL A 334 15.18 -6.37 24.66
CA VAL A 334 16.06 -7.11 23.74
C VAL A 334 16.10 -6.43 22.37
N SER A 335 14.94 -6.10 21.81
CA SER A 335 14.81 -5.39 20.54
C SER A 335 15.33 -3.95 20.65
N LEU A 336 15.09 -3.29 21.78
CA LEU A 336 15.53 -1.92 22.03
C LEU A 336 17.06 -1.80 22.20
N CYS A 337 17.70 -2.82 22.76
CA CYS A 337 19.14 -2.86 23.02
C CYS A 337 19.96 -3.51 21.90
N ALA A 338 19.32 -4.00 20.83
CA ALA A 338 20.02 -4.57 19.69
C ALA A 338 21.02 -3.56 19.08
N SER A 339 22.26 -3.98 18.89
CA SER A 339 23.32 -3.22 18.22
C SER A 339 23.12 -3.23 16.70
N GLN A 340 23.36 -2.09 16.05
CA GLN A 340 23.42 -2.01 14.58
C GLN A 340 24.59 -2.87 14.09
N PHE A 341 24.31 -3.92 13.32
CA PHE A 341 25.31 -4.58 12.49
C PHE A 341 25.29 -3.98 11.08
#